data_AF-A0A1G6T0L4-F1
#
_entry.id   AF-A0A1G6T0L4-F1
#
_cell.length_a   1.000
_cell.length_b   1.000
_cell.length_c   1.000
_cell.angle_alpha   90.00
_cell.angle_beta   90.00
_cell.angle_gamma   90.00
#
_symmetry.space_group_name_H-M   'P 1'
#
loop_
_entity.id
_entity.type
_entity.pdbx_description
1 polymer ?
#
loop_
_entity_poly.entity_id
_entity_poly.type
_entity_poly.pdbx_seq_one_letter_code
_entity_poly.pdbx_strand_id
1 'polypeptide(L)'
;MLKHFTSSARTSRNLRSFFALMLCFVTLNTLAQDKTKTIGNKPRTGSSNTSYDVVQGGQVGIKMSAGSKPVQLLKLDFHVTSRTNDTIPFKVNVYTMDGKLVKDNFVTAEIKGTIKKYDQAQSQLISVDLSPYNVLAKGNILVAVEFLKTQPGSNLGFACGILNGGTYNKYSATHEWKKTPIVGADFSVLVKKLK
;
A
#
# COMPACT_ATOMS: atom_id res chain seq x y z
N MET A 1 -16.09 78.60 -1.23
CA MET A 1 -15.69 78.28 0.15
C MET A 1 -16.14 76.87 0.47
N LEU A 2 -15.18 75.97 0.76
CA LEU A 2 -15.29 74.69 1.48
C LEU A 2 -15.89 73.40 0.84
N LYS A 3 -15.21 72.28 1.21
CA LYS A 3 -15.58 70.83 1.27
C LYS A 3 -15.17 69.97 0.05
N HIS A 4 -14.55 68.79 0.19
CA HIS A 4 -14.04 68.02 1.34
C HIS A 4 -13.07 66.96 0.82
N PHE A 5 -11.95 66.77 1.53
CA PHE A 5 -11.10 65.58 1.48
C PHE A 5 -11.75 64.49 2.34
N THR A 6 -11.82 63.24 1.87
CA THR A 6 -11.46 62.00 2.61
C THR A 6 -12.00 60.76 1.89
N SER A 7 -11.10 59.91 1.36
CA SER A 7 -11.36 58.46 1.25
C SER A 7 -10.03 57.70 1.05
N SER A 8 -9.37 57.34 2.15
CA SER A 8 -8.14 56.53 2.12
C SER A 8 -8.09 55.42 3.20
N ALA A 9 -9.04 55.40 4.14
CA ALA A 9 -8.96 54.51 5.30
C ALA A 9 -9.65 53.14 5.13
N ARG A 10 -10.50 52.95 4.11
CA ARG A 10 -11.34 51.72 3.99
C ARG A 10 -10.67 50.58 3.23
N THR A 11 -9.75 50.90 2.33
CA THR A 11 -9.13 49.91 1.42
C THR A 11 -8.01 49.10 2.09
N SER A 12 -7.33 49.66 3.10
CA SER A 12 -6.17 49.01 3.75
C SER A 12 -6.53 47.90 4.75
N ARG A 13 -7.71 47.95 5.38
CA ARG A 13 -8.19 46.89 6.29
C ARG A 13 -8.56 45.60 5.55
N ASN A 14 -9.21 45.71 4.40
CA ASN A 14 -9.64 44.56 3.61
C ASN A 14 -8.44 43.81 3.01
N LEU A 15 -7.39 44.53 2.58
CA LEU A 15 -6.18 43.91 2.03
C LEU A 15 -5.35 43.18 3.10
N ARG A 16 -5.24 43.73 4.31
CA ARG A 16 -4.57 43.07 5.44
C ARG A 16 -5.33 41.83 5.91
N SER A 17 -6.66 41.88 5.91
CA SER A 17 -7.50 40.73 6.28
C SER A 17 -7.44 39.61 5.23
N PHE A 18 -7.35 39.95 3.94
CA PHE A 18 -7.15 38.98 2.87
C PHE A 18 -5.79 38.29 2.93
N PHE A 19 -4.72 39.06 3.20
CA PHE A 19 -3.37 38.50 3.38
C PHE A 19 -3.28 37.58 4.60
N ALA A 20 -3.89 37.95 5.73
CA ALA A 20 -3.94 37.10 6.93
C ALA A 20 -4.71 35.80 6.68
N LEU A 21 -5.83 35.86 5.94
CA LEU A 21 -6.61 34.68 5.59
C LEU A 21 -5.83 33.73 4.66
N MET A 22 -5.13 34.26 3.66
CA MET A 22 -4.25 33.47 2.78
C MET A 22 -3.09 32.81 3.54
N LEU A 23 -2.46 33.51 4.49
CA LEU A 23 -1.42 32.93 5.36
C LEU A 23 -1.98 31.82 6.27
N CYS A 24 -3.19 31.97 6.80
CA CYS A 24 -3.86 30.89 7.55
C CYS A 24 -4.20 29.69 6.65
N PHE A 25 -4.67 29.90 5.42
CA PHE A 25 -4.93 28.79 4.49
C PHE A 25 -3.64 28.06 4.06
N VAL A 26 -2.54 28.78 3.83
CA VAL A 26 -1.25 28.16 3.47
C VAL A 26 -0.67 27.38 4.65
N THR A 27 -0.77 27.89 5.87
CA THR A 27 -0.28 27.21 7.09
C THR A 27 -1.14 26.00 7.48
N LEU A 28 -2.46 26.07 7.32
CA LEU A 28 -3.36 24.92 7.55
C LEU A 28 -3.12 23.80 6.52
N ASN A 29 -2.95 24.13 5.24
CA ASN A 29 -2.65 23.12 4.21
C ASN A 29 -1.27 22.47 4.39
N THR A 30 -0.27 23.21 4.88
CA THR A 30 1.07 22.65 5.18
C THR A 30 1.09 21.79 6.45
N LEU A 31 0.21 22.06 7.42
CA LEU A 31 0.01 21.21 8.61
C LEU A 31 -0.84 19.97 8.30
N ALA A 32 -1.80 20.08 7.37
CA ALA A 32 -2.75 19.03 6.99
C ALA A 32 -2.29 18.15 5.83
N GLN A 33 -1.16 18.46 5.17
CA GLN A 33 -0.53 17.54 4.23
C GLN A 33 0.14 16.42 5.04
N ASP A 34 -0.69 15.52 5.55
CA ASP A 34 -0.28 14.25 6.13
C ASP A 34 0.72 13.63 5.14
N LYS A 35 1.99 13.47 5.56
CA LYS A 35 3.12 13.11 4.69
C LYS A 35 3.01 11.66 4.23
N THR A 36 1.96 11.37 3.47
CA THR A 36 1.66 10.06 2.94
C THR A 36 2.47 9.82 1.67
N LYS A 37 2.83 8.56 1.43
CA LYS A 37 3.56 8.13 0.23
C LYS A 37 3.20 6.70 -0.09
N THR A 38 3.11 6.35 -1.36
CA THR A 38 3.04 4.96 -1.80
C THR A 38 4.44 4.35 -1.93
N ILE A 39 4.65 3.19 -1.33
CA ILE A 39 5.85 2.35 -1.49
C ILE A 39 5.48 1.03 -2.19
N GLY A 40 6.48 0.30 -2.71
CA GLY A 40 6.27 -0.96 -3.43
C GLY A 40 6.07 -0.78 -4.93
N ASN A 41 5.55 -1.83 -5.57
CA ASN A 41 5.31 -1.91 -7.00
C ASN A 41 3.91 -1.41 -7.32
N LYS A 42 3.82 -0.31 -8.07
CA LYS A 42 2.54 0.26 -8.47
C LYS A 42 1.87 -0.58 -9.55
N PRO A 43 0.53 -0.61 -9.60
CA PRO A 43 -0.22 -1.22 -10.69
C PRO A 43 0.20 -0.67 -12.05
N ARG A 44 0.33 -1.55 -13.05
CA ARG A 44 0.73 -1.18 -14.41
C ARG A 44 -0.34 -1.53 -15.45
N THR A 45 -0.41 -0.73 -16.51
CA THR A 45 -1.17 -1.06 -17.73
C THR A 45 -0.34 -2.00 -18.60
N GLY A 46 -0.84 -3.21 -18.90
CA GLY A 46 -0.19 -4.19 -19.79
C GLY A 46 0.65 -5.29 -19.09
N SER A 47 0.23 -5.76 -17.92
CA SER A 47 1.01 -6.68 -17.08
C SER A 47 1.01 -8.15 -17.56
N SER A 48 2.18 -8.79 -17.50
CA SER A 48 2.28 -10.25 -17.37
C SER A 48 1.71 -10.71 -16.02
N ASN A 49 1.49 -12.00 -15.85
CA ASN A 49 1.08 -12.58 -14.56
C ASN A 49 2.08 -13.63 -14.07
N THR A 50 2.29 -13.67 -12.75
CA THR A 50 2.82 -14.86 -12.07
C THR A 50 1.66 -15.63 -11.48
N SER A 51 1.78 -16.95 -11.38
CA SER A 51 0.69 -17.84 -10.94
C SER A 51 1.15 -18.71 -9.77
N TYR A 52 0.33 -18.83 -8.73
CA TYR A 52 0.62 -19.63 -7.54
C TYR A 52 -0.59 -20.48 -7.14
N ASP A 53 -0.35 -21.72 -6.74
CA ASP A 53 -1.40 -22.58 -6.22
C ASP A 53 -1.95 -22.02 -4.91
N VAL A 54 -3.26 -22.14 -4.73
CA VAL A 54 -3.94 -21.67 -3.52
C VAL A 54 -3.86 -22.77 -2.45
N VAL A 55 -2.76 -22.77 -1.71
CA VAL A 55 -2.50 -23.72 -0.62
C VAL A 55 -2.49 -22.98 0.71
N GLN A 56 -3.14 -23.54 1.73
CA GLN A 56 -3.19 -22.94 3.06
C GLN A 56 -1.78 -22.67 3.62
N GLY A 57 -1.58 -21.46 4.13
CA GLY A 57 -0.29 -20.97 4.61
C GLY A 57 0.69 -20.58 3.50
N GLY A 58 0.35 -20.83 2.23
CA GLY A 58 1.09 -20.31 1.09
C GLY A 58 1.03 -18.79 1.05
N GLN A 59 2.14 -18.16 0.65
CA GLN A 59 2.28 -16.71 0.70
C GLN A 59 2.88 -16.14 -0.57
N VAL A 60 2.46 -14.93 -0.93
CA VAL A 60 3.04 -14.14 -2.01
C VAL A 60 3.22 -12.70 -1.53
N GLY A 61 4.38 -12.11 -1.78
CA GLY A 61 4.68 -10.75 -1.35
C GLY A 61 5.87 -10.13 -2.05
N ILE A 62 6.10 -8.84 -1.77
CA ILE A 62 7.26 -8.11 -2.31
C ILE A 62 8.02 -7.38 -1.22
N LYS A 63 9.32 -7.23 -1.45
CA LYS A 63 10.18 -6.38 -0.62
C LYS A 63 9.88 -4.92 -0.91
N MET A 64 9.68 -4.13 0.14
CA MET A 64 9.46 -2.68 0.06
C MET A 64 10.43 -1.95 0.99
N SER A 65 10.73 -0.69 0.67
CA SER A 65 11.49 0.20 1.55
C SER A 65 10.53 1.17 2.27
N ALA A 66 10.39 1.01 3.58
CA ALA A 66 9.70 1.94 4.46
C ALA A 66 10.56 3.17 4.82
N GLY A 67 11.86 3.15 4.48
CA GLY A 67 12.80 4.23 4.74
C GLY A 67 13.35 4.24 6.16
N SER A 68 14.20 5.23 6.48
CA SER A 68 14.89 5.32 7.77
C SER A 68 14.02 5.83 8.93
N LYS A 69 12.92 6.53 8.62
CA LYS A 69 11.96 7.01 9.63
C LYS A 69 10.80 6.01 9.75
N PRO A 70 10.30 5.75 10.97
CA PRO A 70 9.10 4.96 11.15
C PRO A 70 7.91 5.52 10.34
N VAL A 71 7.13 4.63 9.75
CA VAL A 71 5.91 4.94 9.04
C VAL A 71 4.79 4.04 9.52
N GLN A 72 3.56 4.54 9.50
CA GLN A 72 2.36 3.72 9.66
C GLN A 72 1.92 3.22 8.29
N LEU A 73 1.59 1.94 8.16
CA LEU A 73 0.95 1.39 6.96
C LEU A 73 -0.54 1.69 7.02
N LEU A 74 -1.08 2.29 5.96
CA LEU A 74 -2.47 2.74 5.89
C LEU A 74 -3.33 1.87 4.98
N LYS A 75 -2.82 1.49 3.81
CA LYS A 75 -3.59 0.72 2.84
C LYS A 75 -2.67 -0.13 1.97
N LEU A 76 -2.96 -1.42 1.87
CA LEU A 76 -2.32 -2.32 0.92
C LEU A 76 -3.21 -2.47 -0.31
N ASP A 77 -2.64 -2.27 -1.49
CA ASP A 77 -3.26 -2.52 -2.78
C ASP A 77 -2.45 -3.58 -3.53
N PHE A 78 -3.12 -4.59 -4.10
CA PHE A 78 -2.50 -5.56 -4.99
C PHE A 78 -3.46 -6.03 -6.09
N HIS A 79 -2.92 -6.44 -7.23
CA HIS A 79 -3.71 -6.87 -8.38
C HIS A 79 -3.60 -8.37 -8.59
N VAL A 80 -4.75 -9.02 -8.70
CA VAL A 80 -4.84 -10.46 -8.97
C VAL A 80 -5.58 -10.74 -10.26
N THR A 81 -5.22 -11.84 -10.91
CA THR A 81 -5.98 -12.47 -11.97
C THR A 81 -6.38 -13.85 -11.48
N SER A 82 -7.62 -13.98 -10.99
CA SER A 82 -8.10 -15.25 -10.44
C SER A 82 -8.71 -16.11 -11.53
N ARG A 83 -8.30 -17.38 -11.60
CA ARG A 83 -9.14 -18.45 -12.17
C ARG A 83 -9.51 -19.37 -11.03
N THR A 84 -10.50 -18.97 -10.24
CA THR A 84 -10.90 -19.69 -9.03
C THR A 84 -12.37 -20.01 -9.12
N ASN A 85 -12.76 -21.18 -8.61
CA ASN A 85 -14.16 -21.57 -8.59
C ASN A 85 -14.92 -20.97 -7.41
N ASP A 86 -14.19 -20.36 -6.45
CA ASP A 86 -14.69 -19.83 -5.19
C ASP A 86 -13.86 -18.62 -4.70
N THR A 87 -14.35 -17.93 -3.68
CA THR A 87 -13.67 -16.82 -2.98
C THR A 87 -12.48 -17.33 -2.19
N ILE A 88 -11.32 -16.68 -2.31
CA ILE A 88 -10.10 -17.04 -1.55
C ILE A 88 -9.99 -16.14 -0.32
N PRO A 89 -10.10 -16.68 0.90
CA PRO A 89 -9.78 -15.94 2.12
C PRO A 89 -8.26 -15.82 2.27
N PHE A 90 -7.79 -14.65 2.66
CA PHE A 90 -6.37 -14.39 2.94
C PHE A 90 -6.20 -13.54 4.20
N LYS A 91 -4.98 -13.50 4.74
CA LYS A 91 -4.55 -12.48 5.70
C LYS A 91 -3.29 -11.77 5.23
N VAL A 92 -3.04 -10.57 5.76
CA VAL A 92 -1.83 -9.78 5.48
C VAL A 92 -0.79 -10.03 6.56
N ASN A 93 0.43 -10.33 6.15
CA ASN A 93 1.60 -10.41 7.01
C ASN A 93 2.61 -9.33 6.60
N VAL A 94 3.36 -8.81 7.57
CA VAL A 94 4.47 -7.89 7.30
C VAL A 94 5.69 -8.33 8.08
N TYR A 95 6.78 -8.56 7.35
CA TYR A 95 8.03 -9.06 7.91
C TYR A 95 9.11 -7.99 7.85
N THR A 96 10.02 -8.02 8.82
CA THR A 96 11.30 -7.31 8.68
C THR A 96 12.21 -8.02 7.67
N MET A 97 13.05 -7.25 6.98
CA MET A 97 13.99 -7.76 5.99
C MET A 97 15.41 -7.26 6.26
N ASP A 98 16.36 -8.19 6.31
CA ASP A 98 17.79 -7.87 6.29
C ASP A 98 18.39 -8.35 4.95
N GLY A 99 18.73 -7.40 4.08
CA GLY A 99 19.13 -7.70 2.71
C GLY A 99 18.06 -8.48 1.93
N LYS A 100 18.29 -9.79 1.74
CA LYS A 100 17.39 -10.75 1.08
C LYS A 100 16.70 -11.71 2.07
N LEU A 101 17.08 -11.69 3.34
CA LEU A 101 16.56 -12.59 4.36
C LEU A 101 15.27 -12.03 4.96
N VAL A 102 14.21 -12.84 4.91
CA VAL A 102 12.95 -12.57 5.60
C VAL A 102 13.12 -12.98 7.06
N LYS A 103 12.76 -12.10 7.98
CA LYS A 103 12.88 -12.30 9.42
C LYS A 103 11.48 -12.38 10.04
N ASP A 104 11.23 -11.67 11.13
CA ASP A 104 10.03 -11.82 11.95
C ASP A 104 8.82 -11.12 11.32
N ASN A 105 7.67 -11.80 11.37
CA ASN A 105 6.37 -11.17 11.16
C ASN A 105 6.05 -10.33 12.40
N PHE A 106 5.79 -9.04 12.22
CA PHE A 106 5.49 -8.14 13.34
C PHE A 106 4.03 -7.67 13.36
N VAL A 107 3.20 -8.17 12.45
CA VAL A 107 1.74 -7.97 12.53
C VAL A 107 1.16 -8.95 13.54
N THR A 108 0.59 -8.41 14.63
CA THR A 108 0.02 -9.21 15.73
C THR A 108 -1.49 -9.42 15.60
N ALA A 109 -2.20 -8.47 14.98
CA ALA A 109 -3.62 -8.58 14.71
C ALA A 109 -3.88 -9.30 13.38
N GLU A 110 -4.92 -10.14 13.31
CA GLU A 110 -5.22 -10.86 12.08
C GLU A 110 -5.95 -9.96 11.07
N ILE A 111 -5.18 -9.42 10.11
CA ILE A 111 -5.70 -8.53 9.05
C ILE A 111 -6.22 -9.38 7.90
N LYS A 112 -7.51 -9.72 7.93
CA LYS A 112 -8.15 -10.61 6.96
C LYS A 112 -8.75 -9.87 5.77
N GLY A 113 -8.82 -10.55 4.62
CA GLY A 113 -9.52 -10.09 3.43
C GLY A 113 -9.97 -11.26 2.55
N THR A 114 -10.64 -10.94 1.45
CA THR A 114 -11.13 -11.94 0.49
C THR A 114 -10.84 -11.50 -0.94
N ILE A 115 -10.33 -12.42 -1.76
CA ILE A 115 -10.30 -12.29 -3.21
C ILE A 115 -11.56 -12.95 -3.75
N LYS A 116 -12.39 -12.19 -4.46
CA LYS A 116 -13.69 -12.71 -4.92
C LYS A 116 -13.48 -13.67 -6.07
N LYS A 117 -14.38 -14.64 -6.21
CA LYS A 117 -14.49 -15.42 -7.44
C LYS A 117 -14.66 -14.48 -8.63
N TYR A 118 -13.92 -14.74 -9.70
CA TYR A 118 -14.07 -14.02 -10.95
C TYR A 118 -13.87 -14.99 -12.13
N ASP A 119 -14.79 -14.97 -13.08
CA ASP A 119 -14.85 -15.92 -14.21
C ASP A 119 -14.31 -15.34 -15.53
N GLN A 120 -14.11 -14.03 -15.61
CA GLN A 120 -13.55 -13.37 -16.79
C GLN A 120 -12.06 -13.12 -16.67
N ALA A 121 -11.38 -12.93 -17.82
CA ALA A 121 -9.96 -12.65 -17.90
C ALA A 121 -9.54 -11.24 -17.38
N GLN A 122 -10.37 -10.58 -16.56
CA GLN A 122 -10.05 -9.26 -16.02
C GLN A 122 -9.33 -9.36 -14.67
N SER A 123 -8.43 -8.41 -14.44
CA SER A 123 -7.72 -8.27 -13.17
C SER A 123 -8.61 -7.62 -12.11
N GLN A 124 -8.44 -8.04 -10.86
CA GLN A 124 -9.09 -7.45 -9.71
C GLN A 124 -8.06 -6.67 -8.88
N LEU A 125 -8.33 -5.38 -8.64
CA LEU A 125 -7.65 -4.64 -7.59
C LEU A 125 -8.24 -5.04 -6.23
N ILE A 126 -7.40 -5.53 -5.34
CA ILE A 126 -7.71 -5.77 -3.95
C ILE A 126 -7.12 -4.65 -3.11
N SER A 127 -7.95 -4.03 -2.28
CA SER A 127 -7.54 -3.00 -1.32
C SER A 127 -7.87 -3.46 0.09
N VAL A 128 -6.89 -3.39 0.99
CA VAL A 128 -7.03 -3.72 2.41
C VAL A 128 -6.69 -2.48 3.22
N ASP A 129 -7.64 -2.01 4.03
CA ASP A 129 -7.40 -0.94 4.98
C ASP A 129 -6.55 -1.47 6.16
N LEU A 130 -5.36 -0.91 6.31
CA LEU A 130 -4.41 -1.23 7.37
C LEU A 130 -4.44 -0.19 8.50
N SER A 131 -5.10 0.96 8.28
CA SER A 131 -5.10 2.07 9.21
C SER A 131 -5.60 1.71 10.62
N PRO A 132 -6.61 0.84 10.81
CA PRO A 132 -7.10 0.48 12.15
C PRO A 132 -6.11 -0.34 12.97
N TYR A 133 -5.13 -0.98 12.32
CA TYR A 133 -4.22 -1.94 12.95
C TYR A 133 -2.91 -1.32 13.45
N ASN A 134 -2.69 -0.03 13.18
CA ASN A 134 -1.51 0.72 13.60
C ASN A 134 -0.18 -0.01 13.30
N VAL A 135 -0.06 -0.64 12.12
CA VAL A 135 1.13 -1.38 11.72
C VAL A 135 2.27 -0.40 11.44
N LEU A 136 3.29 -0.40 12.31
CA LEU A 136 4.45 0.48 12.20
C LEU A 136 5.63 -0.24 11.54
N ALA A 137 6.21 0.38 10.52
CA ALA A 137 7.32 -0.18 9.75
C ALA A 137 8.49 0.79 9.65
N LYS A 138 9.70 0.25 9.60
CA LYS A 138 10.95 0.99 9.34
C LYS A 138 11.92 0.08 8.58
N GLY A 139 12.76 0.68 7.74
CA GLY A 139 13.78 -0.04 6.99
C GLY A 139 13.19 -0.82 5.81
N ASN A 140 13.75 -1.99 5.53
CA ASN A 140 13.23 -2.89 4.51
C ASN A 140 12.22 -3.84 5.15
N ILE A 141 11.10 -4.03 4.45
CA ILE A 141 10.03 -4.94 4.87
C ILE A 141 9.63 -5.85 3.72
N LEU A 142 9.00 -6.96 4.03
CA LEU A 142 8.25 -7.78 3.09
C LEU A 142 6.77 -7.67 3.46
N VAL A 143 5.93 -7.24 2.52
CA VAL A 143 4.47 -7.28 2.70
C VAL A 143 3.94 -8.43 1.86
N ALA A 144 3.23 -9.36 2.49
CA ALA A 144 2.74 -10.58 1.87
C ALA A 144 1.27 -10.84 2.21
N VAL A 145 0.58 -11.51 1.30
CA VAL A 145 -0.71 -12.14 1.57
C VAL A 145 -0.51 -13.64 1.78
N GLU A 146 -1.17 -14.19 2.79
CA GLU A 146 -1.18 -15.62 3.13
C GLU A 146 -2.57 -16.19 2.89
N PHE A 147 -2.67 -17.30 2.16
CA PHE A 147 -3.93 -17.99 1.93
C PHE A 147 -4.38 -18.73 3.18
N LEU A 148 -5.63 -18.51 3.60
CA LEU A 148 -6.18 -19.08 4.82
C LEU A 148 -6.79 -20.48 4.61
N LYS A 149 -7.02 -20.88 3.36
CA LYS A 149 -7.63 -22.16 3.00
C LYS A 149 -7.06 -22.68 1.69
N THR A 150 -6.80 -23.99 1.62
CA THR A 150 -6.43 -24.66 0.36
C THR A 150 -7.65 -24.74 -0.55
N GLN A 151 -7.46 -24.39 -1.83
CA GLN A 151 -8.45 -24.59 -2.89
C GLN A 151 -7.83 -25.46 -3.99
N PRO A 152 -8.02 -26.79 -3.96
CA PRO A 152 -7.43 -27.70 -4.94
C PRO A 152 -7.80 -27.31 -6.37
N GLY A 153 -6.80 -27.35 -7.26
CA GLY A 153 -6.97 -26.97 -8.68
C GLY A 153 -7.18 -25.48 -8.94
N SER A 154 -7.21 -24.64 -7.89
CA SER A 154 -7.25 -23.18 -8.06
C SER A 154 -5.84 -22.62 -8.10
N ASN A 155 -5.61 -21.73 -9.06
CA ASN A 155 -4.36 -21.01 -9.18
C ASN A 155 -4.65 -19.51 -9.26
N LEU A 156 -3.92 -18.74 -8.45
CA LEU A 156 -4.09 -17.31 -8.34
C LEU A 156 -2.95 -16.60 -9.06
N GLY A 157 -3.32 -15.86 -10.09
CA GLY A 157 -2.43 -14.95 -10.77
C GLY A 157 -2.24 -13.65 -9.99
N PHE A 158 -1.03 -13.10 -9.99
CA PHE A 158 -0.76 -11.72 -9.58
C PHE A 158 -0.25 -10.94 -10.78
N ALA A 159 -0.81 -9.75 -10.99
CA ALA A 159 -0.25 -8.83 -11.98
C ALA A 159 1.20 -8.52 -11.59
N CYS A 160 2.09 -8.49 -12.57
CA CYS A 160 3.51 -8.29 -12.31
C CYS A 160 4.21 -7.46 -13.39
N GLY A 161 5.37 -6.94 -13.00
CA GLY A 161 6.31 -6.26 -13.88
C GLY A 161 7.68 -6.92 -13.86
N ILE A 162 8.49 -6.57 -14.86
CA ILE A 162 9.89 -7.00 -14.97
C ILE A 162 10.78 -5.90 -14.34
N LEU A 163 11.91 -6.30 -13.73
CA LEU A 163 12.95 -5.45 -13.13
C LEU A 163 12.48 -4.57 -11.97
N ASN A 164 11.44 -4.99 -11.24
CA ASN A 164 10.84 -4.26 -10.10
C ASN A 164 11.08 -4.95 -8.75
N GLY A 165 12.26 -5.56 -8.57
CA GLY A 165 12.72 -6.06 -7.27
C GLY A 165 12.36 -7.52 -6.93
N GLY A 166 11.48 -8.14 -7.72
CA GLY A 166 11.14 -9.56 -7.65
C GLY A 166 10.04 -9.91 -6.63
N THR A 167 9.53 -11.13 -6.72
CA THR A 167 8.45 -11.67 -5.88
C THR A 167 9.00 -12.70 -4.90
N TYR A 168 8.63 -12.58 -3.63
CA TYR A 168 8.89 -13.60 -2.61
C TYR A 168 7.64 -14.45 -2.45
N ASN A 169 7.82 -15.77 -2.34
CA ASN A 169 6.72 -16.69 -2.12
C ASN A 169 7.08 -17.84 -1.18
N LYS A 170 6.06 -18.38 -0.52
CA LYS A 170 6.06 -19.66 0.19
C LYS A 170 4.97 -20.54 -0.39
N TYR A 171 5.26 -21.82 -0.60
CA TYR A 171 4.23 -22.76 -1.02
C TYR A 171 3.25 -23.10 0.11
N SER A 172 3.76 -23.26 1.35
CA SER A 172 2.96 -23.38 2.57
C SER A 172 3.69 -22.76 3.76
N ALA A 173 3.06 -22.70 4.92
CA ALA A 173 3.62 -22.08 6.12
C ALA A 173 4.97 -22.69 6.55
N THR A 174 5.16 -24.00 6.31
CA THR A 174 6.36 -24.76 6.68
C THR A 174 7.48 -24.70 5.64
N HIS A 175 7.23 -24.12 4.46
CA HIS A 175 8.25 -23.99 3.43
C HIS A 175 9.11 -22.73 3.63
N GLU A 176 10.34 -22.82 3.14
CA GLU A 176 11.26 -21.69 3.04
C GLU A 176 10.80 -20.66 2.01
N TRP A 177 11.20 -19.41 2.24
CA TRP A 177 10.96 -18.33 1.27
C TRP A 177 11.77 -18.55 0.00
N LYS A 178 11.10 -18.47 -1.15
CA LYS A 178 11.73 -18.45 -2.48
C LYS A 178 11.58 -17.06 -3.09
N LYS A 179 12.59 -16.60 -3.82
CA LYS A 179 12.57 -15.32 -4.55
C LYS A 179 12.66 -15.54 -6.05
N THR A 180 11.69 -15.04 -6.78
CA THR A 180 11.78 -14.84 -8.24
C THR A 180 12.33 -13.44 -8.49
N PRO A 181 13.61 -13.26 -8.89
CA PRO A 181 14.30 -11.98 -8.75
C PRO A 181 13.88 -10.88 -9.75
N ILE A 182 13.52 -11.26 -10.98
CA ILE A 182 13.26 -10.32 -12.08
C ILE A 182 11.79 -9.89 -12.13
N VAL A 183 10.89 -10.78 -11.72
CA VAL A 183 9.43 -10.57 -11.83
C VAL A 183 8.85 -10.27 -10.46
N GLY A 184 8.38 -9.04 -10.27
CA GLY A 184 7.77 -8.57 -9.03
C GLY A 184 6.28 -8.34 -9.20
N ALA A 185 5.50 -8.95 -8.32
CA ALA A 185 4.06 -8.73 -8.23
C ALA A 185 3.74 -7.25 -7.90
N ASP A 186 2.61 -6.78 -8.38
CA ASP A 186 2.10 -5.44 -8.16
C ASP A 186 1.45 -5.38 -6.77
N PHE A 187 2.26 -5.04 -5.79
CA PHE A 187 1.87 -4.78 -4.41
C PHE A 187 2.33 -3.38 -4.05
N SER A 188 1.43 -2.54 -3.54
CA SER A 188 1.79 -1.21 -3.10
C SER A 188 1.15 -0.89 -1.76
N VAL A 189 1.85 -0.13 -0.92
CA VAL A 189 1.33 0.30 0.38
C VAL A 189 1.37 1.80 0.49
N LEU A 190 0.22 2.41 0.80
CA LEU A 190 0.15 3.78 1.25
C LEU A 190 0.65 3.84 2.69
N VAL A 191 1.66 4.66 2.96
CA VAL A 191 2.24 4.85 4.28
C VAL A 191 2.14 6.30 4.72
N LYS A 192 2.03 6.55 6.02
CA LYS A 192 2.13 7.88 6.65
C LYS A 192 3.42 7.98 7.45
N LYS A 193 4.24 8.99 7.16
CA LYS A 193 5.45 9.23 7.96
C LYS A 193 5.08 9.67 9.38
N LEU A 194 5.66 9.03 10.37
CA LEU A 194 5.61 9.50 11.75
C LEU A 194 6.62 10.64 11.95
N LYS A 195 6.29 11.57 12.84
CA LYS A 195 7.14 12.73 13.12
C LYS A 195 8.39 12.32 13.90
#